data_AF-A0A7C5RLW5-F1
#
_entry.id   AF-A0A7C5RLW5-F1
#
_cell.length_a   1.000
_cell.length_b   1.000
_cell.length_c   1.000
_cell.angle_alpha   90.00
_cell.angle_beta   90.00
_cell.angle_gamma   90.00
#
_symmetry.space_group_name_H-M   'P 1'
#
loop_
_entity.id
_entity.type
_entity.pdbx_description
1 polymer ?
#
loop_
_entity_poly.entity_id
_entity_poly.type
_entity_poly.pdbx_seq_one_letter_code
_entity_poly.pdbx_strand_id
1 'polypeptide(L)'
;MDNVGLILVGHGSRLPQHRENIEKLAEILRSRSRFKIVETAYMIRNKPSIVEALDQMSKRGLKKVILVPVFMSLGSHTLEDIPKILGLGEGGRVTRWGDMEVIYGNPIGSDTRIAEIIEEKALEALGEITQPQMRLDSESSAAANAMFEASMGIIRGMIREVLERVPEKHARIIERVVHATADPEFAKLMVIHDRAVEAGVKAIKSGAKVITDVKMVLAGINAAKMRRFGGKILCYVDDERALKLASERNLTRTAAAMRLAIDEGLNGAIVVIGNSPTATFELVRAVKNGEAEPALIIATPVGFVKSAEAKEAVMKLDVPFITLRGFKGGSPVAVAIINALLMLAEESN
;
A
#
# COMPACT_ATOMS: atom_id res chain seq x y z
N MET A 1 5.60 19.80 16.26
CA MET A 1 5.82 20.04 17.71
C MET A 1 7.02 20.94 17.76
N ASP A 2 6.81 22.23 17.51
CA ASP A 2 7.85 23.04 16.86
C ASP A 2 8.92 23.54 17.83
N ASN A 3 8.84 23.08 19.09
CA ASN A 3 9.72 23.45 20.17
C ASN A 3 10.13 22.29 21.09
N VAL A 4 9.91 21.03 20.67
CA VAL A 4 10.33 19.84 21.43
C VAL A 4 11.50 19.16 20.74
N GLY A 5 12.58 18.90 21.48
CA GLY A 5 13.71 18.10 21.02
C GLY A 5 13.61 16.63 21.44
N LEU A 6 14.31 15.77 20.71
CA LEU A 6 14.45 14.34 21.02
C LEU A 6 15.94 14.01 21.15
N ILE A 7 16.31 13.27 22.20
CA ILE A 7 17.63 12.67 22.36
C ILE A 7 17.48 11.15 22.38
N LEU A 8 18.15 10.46 21.46
CA LEU A 8 18.29 9.02 21.46
C LEU A 8 19.51 8.63 22.29
N VAL A 9 19.34 7.82 23.34
CA VAL A 9 20.47 7.38 24.16
C VAL A 9 20.86 5.95 23.80
N GLY A 10 22.07 5.80 23.29
CA GLY A 10 22.72 4.50 23.11
C GLY A 10 23.68 4.18 24.25
N HIS A 11 24.04 2.90 24.41
CA HIS A 11 25.07 2.50 25.37
C HIS A 11 26.44 3.08 25.00
N GLY A 12 26.79 2.97 23.72
CA GLY A 12 28.09 3.35 23.17
C GLY A 12 29.05 2.15 23.10
N SER A 13 29.93 2.15 22.10
CA SER A 13 30.77 0.98 21.78
C SER A 13 32.17 1.38 21.30
N ARG A 14 33.08 0.40 21.37
CA ARG A 14 34.40 0.46 20.71
C ARG A 14 34.31 0.18 19.22
N LEU A 15 33.30 -0.56 18.78
CA LEU A 15 33.11 -0.88 17.36
C LEU A 15 32.34 0.28 16.70
N PRO A 16 32.88 0.91 15.64
CA PRO A 16 32.26 2.05 14.97
C PRO A 16 30.83 1.80 14.51
N GLN A 17 30.51 0.56 14.11
CA GLN A 17 29.20 0.19 13.54
C GLN A 17 28.04 0.40 14.53
N HIS A 18 28.25 0.26 15.84
CA HIS A 18 27.18 0.44 16.82
C HIS A 18 26.77 1.90 16.99
N ARG A 19 27.74 2.83 16.89
CA ARG A 19 27.44 4.26 16.84
C ARG A 19 26.66 4.59 15.57
N GLU A 20 27.08 4.02 14.45
CA GLU A 20 26.45 4.21 13.15
C GLU A 20 24.97 3.80 13.16
N ASN A 21 24.61 2.74 13.87
CA ASN A 21 23.21 2.31 13.99
C ASN A 21 22.32 3.34 14.69
N ILE A 22 22.77 3.91 15.82
CA ILE A 22 22.02 4.94 16.55
C ILE A 22 21.92 6.22 15.72
N GLU A 23 22.99 6.59 15.01
CA GLU A 23 22.98 7.77 14.15
C GLU A 23 22.05 7.60 12.94
N LYS A 24 22.04 6.43 12.29
CA LYS A 24 21.09 6.10 11.22
C LYS A 24 19.63 6.21 11.69
N LEU A 25 19.32 5.72 12.89
CA LEU A 25 18.00 5.89 13.48
C LEU A 25 17.65 7.36 13.73
N ALA A 26 18.62 8.16 14.19
CA ALA A 26 18.45 9.60 14.35
C ALA A 26 18.21 10.30 13.01
N GLU A 27 18.95 9.97 11.95
CA GLU A 27 18.76 10.51 10.60
C GLU A 27 17.37 10.21 10.04
N ILE A 28 16.91 8.97 10.18
CA ILE A 28 15.55 8.57 9.81
C ILE A 28 14.51 9.39 10.59
N LEU A 29 14.75 9.68 11.87
CA LEU A 29 13.84 10.51 12.67
C LEU A 29 13.94 11.99 12.31
N ARG A 30 15.11 12.51 11.93
CA ARG A 30 15.25 13.88 11.43
C ARG A 30 14.46 14.10 10.15
N SER A 31 14.36 13.09 9.27
CA SER A 31 13.63 13.21 8.01
C SER A 31 12.11 13.03 8.11
N ARG A 32 11.60 12.41 9.19
CA ARG A 32 10.17 12.04 9.29
C ARG A 32 9.45 12.48 10.58
N SER A 33 10.18 12.86 11.63
CA SER A 33 9.58 13.12 12.94
C SER A 33 9.00 14.54 13.05
N ARG A 34 8.12 14.72 14.03
CA ARG A 34 7.52 16.03 14.37
C ARG A 34 8.37 16.85 15.35
N PHE A 35 9.54 16.34 15.76
CA PHE A 35 10.45 16.97 16.70
C PHE A 35 11.31 18.02 15.99
N LYS A 36 11.56 19.15 16.66
CA LYS A 36 12.34 20.26 16.09
C LYS A 36 13.80 19.88 15.85
N ILE A 37 14.38 19.15 16.80
CA ILE A 37 15.78 18.72 16.79
C ILE A 37 15.82 17.29 17.29
N VAL A 38 16.58 16.43 16.61
CA VAL A 38 16.89 15.07 17.05
C VAL A 38 18.40 14.95 17.18
N GLU A 39 18.88 14.56 18.35
CA GLU A 39 20.30 14.29 18.63
C GLU A 39 20.50 12.88 19.18
N THR A 40 21.75 12.42 19.13
CA THR A 40 22.19 11.20 19.76
C THR A 40 23.03 11.51 20.99
N ALA A 41 22.97 10.65 22.01
CA ALA A 41 23.84 10.70 23.17
C ALA A 41 24.23 9.28 23.58
N TYR A 42 25.37 9.17 24.27
CA TYR A 42 25.93 7.87 24.62
C TYR A 42 26.29 7.81 26.11
N MET A 43 26.06 6.64 26.73
CA MET A 43 26.40 6.43 28.14
C MET A 43 27.92 6.34 28.35
N ILE A 44 28.60 5.60 27.48
CA ILE A 44 30.04 5.35 27.57
C ILE A 44 30.72 5.45 26.21
N ARG A 45 32.03 5.72 26.22
CA ARG A 45 33.00 5.55 25.09
C ARG A 45 32.78 6.41 23.84
N ASN A 46 31.56 6.81 23.51
CA ASN A 46 31.25 7.69 22.40
C ASN A 46 30.77 9.05 22.90
N LYS A 47 30.77 10.03 21.99
CA LYS A 47 30.38 11.41 22.24
C LYS A 47 29.26 11.80 21.27
N PRO A 48 28.34 12.70 21.67
CA PRO A 48 28.30 13.39 22.96
C PRO A 48 27.78 12.47 24.10
N SER A 49 28.16 12.78 25.34
CA SER A 49 27.52 12.20 26.53
C SER A 49 26.10 12.74 26.70
N ILE A 50 25.30 12.12 27.57
CA ILE A 50 23.94 12.60 27.89
C ILE A 50 23.97 14.07 28.37
N VAL A 51 24.90 14.41 29.25
CA VAL A 51 25.10 15.76 29.77
C VAL A 51 25.44 16.74 28.64
N GLU A 52 26.39 16.38 27.78
CA GLU A 52 26.81 17.24 26.66
C GLU A 52 25.67 17.46 25.65
N ALA A 53 24.88 16.43 25.36
CA ALA A 53 23.73 16.55 24.47
C ALA A 53 22.63 17.45 25.07
N LEU A 54 22.36 17.34 26.38
CA LEU A 54 21.42 18.23 27.07
C LEU A 54 21.89 19.68 27.06
N ASP A 55 23.18 19.93 27.31
CA ASP A 55 23.78 21.27 27.24
C ASP A 55 23.68 21.86 25.83
N GLN A 56 23.91 21.05 24.80
CA GLN A 56 23.75 21.47 23.40
C GLN A 56 22.28 21.82 23.08
N MET A 57 21.32 21.00 23.51
CA MET A 57 19.90 21.28 23.32
C MET A 57 19.46 22.56 24.04
N SER A 58 19.91 22.76 25.27
CA SER A 58 19.64 23.96 26.07
C SER A 58 20.20 25.22 25.42
N LYS A 59 21.46 25.18 24.94
CA LYS A 59 22.10 26.28 24.19
C LYS A 59 21.37 26.64 22.89
N ARG A 60 20.72 25.66 22.26
CA ARG A 60 19.88 25.87 21.06
C ARG A 60 18.48 26.42 21.40
N GLY A 61 18.21 26.75 22.66
CA GLY A 61 16.99 27.42 23.10
C GLY A 61 15.76 26.51 23.22
N LEU A 62 15.95 25.18 23.25
CA LEU A 62 14.84 24.27 23.48
C LEU A 62 14.33 24.40 24.93
N LYS A 63 13.01 24.47 25.08
CA LYS A 63 12.34 24.52 26.38
C LYS A 63 11.88 23.14 26.86
N LYS A 64 11.87 22.15 25.97
CA LYS A 64 11.42 20.79 26.28
C LYS A 64 12.18 19.76 25.45
N VAL A 65 12.69 18.72 26.10
CA VAL A 65 13.39 17.60 25.47
C VAL A 65 12.83 16.28 25.99
N ILE A 66 12.66 15.32 25.09
CA ILE A 66 12.37 13.93 25.43
C ILE A 66 13.65 13.13 25.23
N LEU A 67 14.05 12.36 26.23
CA LEU A 67 15.19 11.47 26.18
C LEU A 67 14.68 10.03 26.14
N VAL A 68 15.01 9.29 25.08
CA VAL A 68 14.54 7.91 24.85
C VAL A 68 15.74 6.97 24.77
N PRO A 69 15.87 5.99 25.67
CA PRO A 69 16.90 4.96 25.57
C PRO A 69 16.61 3.99 24.42
N VAL A 70 17.59 3.79 23.54
CA VAL A 70 17.53 2.81 22.44
C VAL A 70 18.08 1.46 22.94
N PHE A 71 17.35 0.86 23.88
CA PHE A 71 17.72 -0.41 24.54
C PHE A 71 16.58 -1.43 24.40
N MET A 72 16.95 -2.69 24.14
CA MET A 72 16.01 -3.81 23.97
C MET A 72 15.49 -4.36 25.30
N SER A 73 16.21 -4.14 26.39
CA SER A 73 15.86 -4.66 27.72
C SER A 73 15.84 -3.55 28.76
N LEU A 74 14.96 -3.72 29.74
CA LEU A 74 15.01 -2.97 30.99
C LEU A 74 16.15 -3.54 31.83
N GLY A 75 17.10 -2.71 32.22
CA GLY A 75 18.23 -3.11 33.05
C GLY A 75 18.75 -1.95 33.89
N SER A 76 19.83 -2.18 34.65
CA SER A 76 20.44 -1.16 35.53
C SER A 76 20.71 0.16 34.80
N HIS A 77 21.11 0.11 33.53
CA HIS A 77 21.32 1.31 32.72
C HIS A 77 20.05 2.17 32.54
N THR A 78 18.90 1.55 32.28
CA THR A 78 17.64 2.26 32.01
C THR A 78 16.83 2.52 33.29
N LEU A 79 17.01 1.70 34.32
CA LEU A 79 16.28 1.83 35.58
C LEU A 79 17.02 2.69 36.61
N GLU A 80 18.35 2.76 36.54
CA GLU A 80 19.17 3.40 37.57
C GLU A 80 20.14 4.43 36.97
N ASP A 81 21.04 4.03 36.06
CA ASP A 81 22.16 4.89 35.65
C ASP A 81 21.71 6.14 34.89
N ILE A 82 20.88 6.00 33.85
CA ILE A 82 20.37 7.15 33.09
C ILE A 82 19.49 8.05 33.99
N PRO A 83 18.51 7.52 34.76
CA PRO A 83 17.78 8.32 35.73
C PRO A 83 18.69 9.09 36.70
N LYS A 84 19.75 8.45 37.21
CA LYS A 84 20.72 9.09 38.10
C LYS A 84 21.51 10.20 37.41
N ILE A 85 21.92 10.03 36.16
CA ILE A 85 22.56 11.09 35.36
C ILE A 85 21.61 12.29 35.19
N LEU A 86 20.30 12.04 35.06
CA LEU A 86 19.28 13.07 34.93
C LEU A 86 18.85 13.70 36.28
N GLY A 87 19.36 13.20 37.40
CA GLY A 87 18.94 13.63 38.74
C GLY A 87 17.49 13.26 39.05
N LEU A 88 16.96 12.21 38.42
CA LEU A 88 15.61 11.71 38.69
C LEU A 88 15.60 10.86 39.96
N GLY A 89 14.59 11.06 40.80
CA GLY A 89 14.27 10.15 41.90
C GLY A 89 13.73 8.81 41.41
N GLU A 90 13.56 7.85 42.32
CA GLU A 90 13.02 6.52 42.00
C GLU A 90 11.65 6.63 41.32
N GLY A 91 11.49 6.04 40.12
CA GLY A 91 10.27 6.14 39.31
C GLY A 91 10.01 7.51 38.67
N GLY A 92 10.88 8.50 38.90
CA GLY A 92 10.78 9.84 38.33
C GLY A 92 10.93 9.83 36.80
N ARG A 93 10.10 10.62 36.12
CA ARG A 93 10.11 10.73 34.64
C ARG A 93 10.39 12.12 34.10
N VAL A 94 10.34 13.15 34.95
CA VAL A 94 10.50 14.54 34.53
C VAL A 94 11.47 15.23 35.46
N THR A 95 12.44 15.95 34.88
CA THR A 95 13.43 16.76 35.59
C THR A 95 13.61 18.09 34.87
N ARG A 96 14.45 18.97 35.42
CA ARG A 96 14.85 20.23 34.78
C ARG A 96 16.35 20.26 34.53
N TRP A 97 16.72 20.80 33.38
CA TRP A 97 18.09 21.09 32.98
C TRP A 97 18.22 22.58 32.67
N GLY A 98 18.50 23.38 33.70
CA GLY A 98 18.27 24.83 33.65
C GLY A 98 16.78 25.15 33.46
N ASP A 99 16.45 25.98 32.47
CA ASP A 99 15.06 26.32 32.11
C ASP A 99 14.37 25.26 31.23
N MET A 100 15.07 24.21 30.82
CA MET A 100 14.57 23.18 29.91
C MET A 100 13.94 22.03 30.70
N GLU A 101 12.71 21.66 30.37
CA GLU A 101 12.08 20.44 30.87
C GLU A 101 12.65 19.23 30.15
N VAL A 102 13.09 18.21 30.90
CA VAL A 102 13.61 16.95 30.35
C VAL A 102 12.69 15.82 30.79
N ILE A 103 12.15 15.09 29.81
CA ILE A 103 11.26 13.95 30.03
C ILE A 103 11.99 12.66 29.68
N TYR A 104 12.05 11.74 30.64
CA TYR A 104 12.58 10.40 30.45
C TYR A 104 11.53 9.44 29.87
N GLY A 105 11.73 9.08 28.61
CA GLY A 105 10.91 8.13 27.87
C GLY A 105 11.20 6.68 28.26
N ASN A 106 10.27 5.79 27.93
CA ASN A 106 10.52 4.35 28.07
C ASN A 106 11.60 3.92 27.07
N PRO A 107 12.46 2.96 27.43
CA PRO A 107 13.30 2.31 26.44
C PRO A 107 12.43 1.59 25.38
N ILE A 108 13.04 1.28 24.23
CA ILE A 108 12.35 0.52 23.16
C ILE A 108 11.74 -0.76 23.73
N GLY A 109 12.53 -1.55 24.47
CA GLY A 109 12.06 -2.74 25.15
C GLY A 109 11.49 -3.80 24.20
N SER A 110 10.65 -4.67 24.77
CA SER A 110 9.83 -5.62 24.03
C SER A 110 8.54 -4.96 23.54
N ASP A 111 8.38 -4.87 22.23
CA ASP A 111 7.23 -4.26 21.57
C ASP A 111 6.86 -5.10 20.35
N THR A 112 5.58 -5.16 20.00
CA THR A 112 5.09 -5.91 18.84
C THR A 112 5.79 -5.50 17.55
N ARG A 113 6.07 -4.20 17.36
CA ARG A 113 6.78 -3.68 16.19
C ARG A 113 8.22 -4.19 16.10
N ILE A 114 8.84 -4.52 17.23
CA ILE A 114 10.17 -5.14 17.22
C ILE A 114 10.07 -6.62 16.86
N ALA A 115 9.05 -7.33 17.37
CA ALA A 115 8.79 -8.71 16.95
C ALA A 115 8.53 -8.82 15.44
N GLU A 116 7.83 -7.84 14.86
CA GLU A 116 7.61 -7.74 13.42
C GLU A 116 8.90 -7.55 12.63
N ILE A 117 9.79 -6.66 13.07
CA ILE A 117 11.10 -6.49 12.43
C ILE A 117 11.91 -7.78 12.53
N ILE A 118 11.83 -8.50 13.66
CA ILE A 118 12.51 -9.79 13.83
C ILE A 118 11.96 -10.84 12.85
N GLU A 119 10.63 -10.94 12.73
CA GLU A 119 9.96 -11.83 11.76
C GLU A 119 10.38 -11.47 10.33
N GLU A 120 10.36 -10.18 9.98
CA GLU A 120 10.81 -9.69 8.66
C GLU A 120 12.25 -10.12 8.37
N LYS A 121 13.17 -9.95 9.33
CA LYS A 121 14.56 -10.38 9.17
C LYS A 121 14.72 -11.89 9.08
N ALA A 122 13.88 -12.66 9.77
CA ALA A 122 13.87 -14.12 9.65
C ALA A 122 13.40 -14.56 8.25
N LEU A 123 12.34 -13.94 7.72
CA LEU A 123 11.82 -14.23 6.38
C LEU A 123 12.80 -13.80 5.28
N GLU A 124 13.45 -12.63 5.42
CA GLU A 124 14.52 -12.19 4.51
C GLU A 124 15.66 -13.22 4.46
N ALA A 125 16.04 -13.78 5.61
CA ALA A 125 17.09 -14.81 5.68
C ALA A 125 16.68 -16.13 4.99
N LEU A 126 15.39 -16.40 4.86
CA LEU A 126 14.84 -17.52 4.08
C LEU A 126 14.72 -17.21 2.58
N GLY A 127 15.11 -16.00 2.14
CA GLY A 127 15.03 -15.57 0.74
C GLY A 127 13.64 -15.07 0.34
N GLU A 128 12.74 -14.81 1.29
CA GLU A 128 11.45 -14.23 1.02
C GLU A 128 11.55 -12.71 0.81
N ILE A 129 10.88 -12.19 -0.22
CA ILE A 129 10.79 -10.75 -0.45
C ILE A 129 9.71 -10.18 0.46
N THR A 130 10.13 -9.61 1.59
CA THR A 130 9.28 -8.79 2.45
C THR A 130 9.20 -7.37 1.88
N GLN A 131 7.99 -6.85 1.71
CA GLN A 131 7.79 -5.41 1.50
C GLN A 131 7.41 -4.81 2.84
N PRO A 132 7.88 -3.59 3.18
CA PRO A 132 7.49 -2.92 4.41
C PRO A 132 5.97 -2.75 4.41
N GLN A 133 5.28 -3.52 5.26
CA GLN A 133 3.85 -3.37 5.48
C GLN A 133 3.60 -2.08 6.25
N MET A 134 2.89 -1.12 5.66
CA MET A 134 2.15 -0.16 6.47
C MET A 134 1.10 -0.94 7.26
N ARG A 135 1.26 -1.03 8.59
CA ARG A 135 0.26 -1.65 9.47
C ARG A 135 -0.68 -0.60 10.05
N LEU A 136 -1.97 -0.89 9.93
CA LEU A 136 -3.04 -0.36 10.76
C LEU A 136 -3.17 -1.26 12.00
N ASP A 137 -3.30 -0.68 13.19
CA ASP A 137 -3.32 -1.37 14.49
C ASP A 137 -4.48 -2.38 14.62
N SER A 138 -4.34 -3.41 15.47
CA SER A 138 -5.35 -4.48 15.64
C SER A 138 -6.69 -3.99 16.23
N GLU A 139 -6.69 -2.99 17.12
CA GLU A 139 -7.91 -2.27 17.53
C GLU A 139 -8.54 -1.48 16.37
N SER A 140 -7.69 -0.98 15.46
CA SER A 140 -8.15 -0.34 14.21
C SER A 140 -8.76 -1.33 13.24
N SER A 141 -8.47 -2.63 13.32
CA SER A 141 -9.04 -3.65 12.43
C SER A 141 -10.52 -3.93 12.75
N ALA A 142 -10.87 -4.09 14.03
CA ALA A 142 -12.27 -4.27 14.44
C ALA A 142 -13.12 -3.01 14.17
N ALA A 143 -12.57 -1.84 14.48
CA ALA A 143 -13.22 -0.56 14.16
C ALA A 143 -13.34 -0.32 12.64
N ALA A 144 -12.31 -0.64 11.85
CA ALA A 144 -12.36 -0.54 10.39
C ALA A 144 -13.39 -1.51 9.79
N ASN A 145 -13.48 -2.74 10.32
CA ASN A 145 -14.49 -3.70 9.89
C ASN A 145 -15.90 -3.19 10.22
N ALA A 146 -16.12 -2.61 11.41
CA ALA A 146 -17.41 -2.03 11.78
C ALA A 146 -17.79 -0.84 10.88
N MET A 147 -16.84 0.05 10.56
CA MET A 147 -17.06 1.15 9.62
C MET A 147 -17.34 0.66 8.20
N PHE A 148 -16.65 -0.39 7.76
CA PHE A 148 -16.89 -1.01 6.47
C PHE A 148 -18.30 -1.61 6.39
N GLU A 149 -18.72 -2.39 7.38
CA GLU A 149 -20.08 -2.96 7.43
C GLU A 149 -21.16 -1.89 7.49
N ALA A 150 -20.95 -0.82 8.27
CA ALA A 150 -21.86 0.33 8.29
C ALA A 150 -21.96 0.99 6.90
N SER A 151 -20.84 1.18 6.21
CA SER A 151 -20.81 1.70 4.83
C SER A 151 -21.56 0.77 3.87
N MET A 152 -21.35 -0.55 3.97
CA MET A 152 -22.03 -1.54 3.13
C MET A 152 -23.55 -1.51 3.34
N GLY A 153 -24.01 -1.37 4.59
CA GLY A 153 -25.43 -1.23 4.91
C GLY A 153 -26.08 -0.02 4.22
N ILE A 154 -25.40 1.14 4.25
CA ILE A 154 -25.87 2.36 3.56
C ILE A 154 -25.92 2.13 2.05
N ILE A 155 -24.85 1.56 1.47
CA ILE A 155 -24.76 1.30 0.03
C ILE A 155 -25.87 0.37 -0.43
N ARG A 156 -26.07 -0.76 0.25
CA ARG A 156 -27.15 -1.72 -0.06
C ARG A 156 -28.53 -1.05 -0.06
N GLY A 157 -28.77 -0.12 0.87
CA GLY A 157 -29.99 0.70 0.87
C GLY A 157 -30.13 1.59 -0.38
N MET A 158 -29.05 2.24 -0.81
CA MET A 158 -29.05 3.15 -1.97
C MET A 158 -29.22 2.45 -3.32
N ILE A 159 -28.73 1.21 -3.45
CA ILE A 159 -28.72 0.48 -4.74
C ILE A 159 -29.59 -0.78 -4.72
N ARG A 160 -30.51 -0.92 -3.75
CA ARG A 160 -31.36 -2.10 -3.54
C ARG A 160 -32.04 -2.60 -4.82
N GLU A 161 -32.64 -1.70 -5.59
CA GLU A 161 -33.36 -2.05 -6.83
C GLU A 161 -32.47 -2.72 -7.89
N VAL A 162 -31.16 -2.39 -7.90
CA VAL A 162 -30.18 -3.01 -8.79
C VAL A 162 -29.80 -4.38 -8.24
N LEU A 163 -29.54 -4.47 -6.92
CA LEU A 163 -29.11 -5.71 -6.26
C LEU A 163 -30.13 -6.84 -6.38
N GLU A 164 -31.42 -6.51 -6.35
CA GLU A 164 -32.53 -7.47 -6.52
C GLU A 164 -32.60 -8.10 -7.93
N ARG A 165 -31.92 -7.50 -8.93
CA ARG A 165 -32.00 -7.90 -10.35
C ARG A 165 -30.75 -8.58 -10.88
N VAL A 166 -29.71 -8.73 -10.04
CA VAL A 166 -28.42 -9.28 -10.45
C VAL A 166 -28.06 -10.50 -9.60
N PRO A 167 -27.25 -11.44 -10.12
CA PRO A 167 -26.74 -12.54 -9.31
C PRO A 167 -25.98 -12.05 -8.08
N GLU A 168 -26.02 -12.81 -6.98
CA GLU A 168 -25.33 -12.45 -5.72
C GLU A 168 -23.83 -12.17 -5.92
N LYS A 169 -23.16 -12.99 -6.74
CA LYS A 169 -21.74 -12.78 -7.07
C LYS A 169 -21.51 -11.44 -7.81
N HIS A 170 -22.47 -10.99 -8.61
CA HIS A 170 -22.40 -9.69 -9.32
C HIS A 170 -22.67 -8.54 -8.35
N ALA A 171 -23.64 -8.70 -7.45
CA ALA A 171 -23.98 -7.74 -6.39
C ALA A 171 -22.74 -7.34 -5.58
N ARG A 172 -21.91 -8.31 -5.19
CA ARG A 172 -20.68 -8.05 -4.42
C ARG A 172 -19.64 -7.20 -5.16
N ILE A 173 -19.53 -7.36 -6.47
CA ILE A 173 -18.65 -6.52 -7.29
C ILE A 173 -19.21 -5.10 -7.37
N ILE A 174 -20.52 -4.96 -7.57
CA ILE A 174 -21.21 -3.67 -7.65
C ILE A 174 -21.08 -2.90 -6.33
N GLU A 175 -21.35 -3.55 -5.20
CA GLU A 175 -21.18 -2.96 -3.86
C GLU A 175 -19.75 -2.43 -3.67
N ARG A 176 -18.75 -3.22 -4.06
CA ARG A 176 -17.34 -2.84 -3.93
C ARG A 176 -16.98 -1.63 -4.78
N VAL A 177 -17.54 -1.53 -5.99
CA VAL A 177 -17.33 -0.36 -6.86
C VAL A 177 -17.98 0.88 -6.26
N VAL A 178 -19.24 0.81 -5.85
CA VAL A 178 -19.96 1.96 -5.25
C VAL A 178 -19.27 2.43 -3.97
N HIS A 179 -18.74 1.51 -3.16
CA HIS A 179 -17.93 1.84 -2.00
C HIS A 179 -16.66 2.62 -2.35
N ALA A 180 -15.92 2.15 -3.36
CA ALA A 180 -14.66 2.75 -3.76
C ALA A 180 -14.83 4.13 -4.42
N THR A 181 -15.99 4.40 -5.02
CA THR A 181 -16.28 5.66 -5.73
C THR A 181 -17.16 6.62 -4.93
N ALA A 182 -17.82 6.13 -3.87
CA ALA A 182 -18.90 6.83 -3.16
C ALA A 182 -20.02 7.33 -4.09
N ASP A 183 -20.27 6.60 -5.19
CA ASP A 183 -21.20 7.01 -6.25
C ASP A 183 -22.15 5.84 -6.63
N PRO A 184 -23.40 5.87 -6.15
CA PRO A 184 -24.42 4.85 -6.44
C PRO A 184 -24.77 4.72 -7.93
N GLU A 185 -24.49 5.72 -8.77
CA GLU A 185 -24.81 5.67 -10.20
C GLU A 185 -24.05 4.54 -10.90
N PHE A 186 -22.85 4.19 -10.40
CA PHE A 186 -22.08 3.06 -10.95
C PHE A 186 -22.87 1.75 -10.96
N ALA A 187 -23.74 1.51 -9.96
CA ALA A 187 -24.57 0.31 -9.94
C ALA A 187 -25.49 0.20 -11.17
N LYS A 188 -25.96 1.32 -11.70
CA LYS A 188 -26.82 1.37 -12.90
C LYS A 188 -26.03 1.28 -14.21
N LEU A 189 -24.76 1.70 -14.18
CA LEU A 189 -23.91 1.77 -15.38
C LEU A 189 -23.13 0.49 -15.64
N MET A 190 -22.85 -0.31 -14.60
CA MET A 190 -22.05 -1.51 -14.70
C MET A 190 -22.70 -2.57 -15.60
N VAL A 191 -21.87 -3.22 -16.40
CA VAL A 191 -22.23 -4.35 -17.26
C VAL A 191 -21.26 -5.48 -16.96
N ILE A 192 -21.78 -6.56 -16.40
CA ILE A 192 -21.02 -7.76 -16.02
C ILE A 192 -21.51 -8.90 -16.91
N HIS A 193 -20.64 -9.44 -17.75
CA HIS A 193 -20.98 -10.62 -18.55
C HIS A 193 -21.26 -11.81 -17.61
N ASP A 194 -22.27 -12.63 -17.92
CA ASP A 194 -22.68 -13.78 -17.09
C ASP A 194 -21.55 -14.72 -16.67
N ARG A 195 -20.56 -14.95 -17.54
CA ARG A 195 -19.40 -15.82 -17.25
C ARG A 195 -18.26 -15.09 -16.53
N ALA A 196 -18.31 -13.76 -16.40
CA ALA A 196 -17.17 -12.94 -16.02
C ALA A 196 -16.65 -13.25 -14.61
N VAL A 197 -17.56 -13.39 -13.63
CA VAL A 197 -17.15 -13.62 -12.25
C VAL A 197 -16.51 -14.99 -12.10
N GLU A 198 -17.11 -16.02 -12.70
CA GLU A 198 -16.60 -17.39 -12.62
C GLU A 198 -15.30 -17.57 -13.40
N ALA A 199 -15.20 -16.99 -14.60
CA ALA A 199 -13.97 -16.97 -15.38
C ALA A 199 -12.84 -16.24 -14.64
N GLY A 200 -13.14 -15.10 -14.02
CA GLY A 200 -12.19 -14.33 -13.23
C GLY A 200 -11.69 -15.09 -12.01
N VAL A 201 -12.60 -15.66 -11.21
CA VAL A 201 -12.24 -16.45 -10.02
C VAL A 201 -11.42 -17.69 -10.41
N LYS A 202 -11.82 -18.40 -11.48
CA LYS A 202 -11.07 -19.54 -12.00
C LYS A 202 -9.66 -19.14 -12.43
N ALA A 203 -9.52 -18.06 -13.20
CA ALA A 203 -8.23 -17.56 -13.65
C ALA A 203 -7.31 -17.16 -12.48
N ILE A 204 -7.86 -16.48 -11.46
CA ILE A 204 -7.12 -16.14 -10.23
C ILE A 204 -6.61 -17.42 -9.56
N LYS A 205 -7.48 -18.41 -9.32
CA LYS A 205 -7.11 -19.67 -8.66
C LYS A 205 -6.09 -20.48 -9.44
N SER A 206 -6.07 -20.36 -10.76
CA SER A 206 -5.07 -21.00 -11.64
C SER A 206 -3.76 -20.21 -11.73
N GLY A 207 -3.58 -19.12 -10.97
CA GLY A 207 -2.36 -18.32 -10.96
C GLY A 207 -2.17 -17.48 -12.23
N ALA A 208 -3.27 -17.03 -12.85
CA ALA A 208 -3.20 -16.24 -14.08
C ALA A 208 -2.34 -14.96 -13.94
N LYS A 209 -1.76 -14.52 -15.07
CA LYS A 209 -1.17 -13.18 -15.16
C LYS A 209 -2.29 -12.13 -15.11
N VAL A 210 -2.06 -11.05 -14.38
CA VAL A 210 -2.90 -9.86 -14.38
C VAL A 210 -2.15 -8.73 -15.07
N ILE A 211 -2.66 -8.26 -16.19
CA ILE A 211 -2.04 -7.20 -17.00
C ILE A 211 -2.80 -5.90 -16.80
N THR A 212 -2.09 -4.82 -16.50
CA THR A 212 -2.68 -3.50 -16.23
C THR A 212 -2.24 -2.45 -17.24
N ASP A 213 -3.14 -1.53 -17.60
CA ASP A 213 -2.83 -0.45 -18.56
C ASP A 213 -1.95 0.66 -17.98
N VAL A 214 -2.08 0.94 -16.68
CA VAL A 214 -1.34 1.99 -15.97
C VAL A 214 -0.90 1.54 -14.57
N LYS A 215 0.19 2.15 -14.08
CA LYS A 215 0.77 1.87 -12.75
C LYS A 215 -0.18 2.10 -11.58
N MET A 216 -1.14 3.03 -11.70
CA MET A 216 -2.14 3.24 -10.64
C MET A 216 -3.04 2.02 -10.42
N VAL A 217 -3.39 1.30 -11.48
CA VAL A 217 -4.16 0.05 -11.36
C VAL A 217 -3.28 -1.01 -10.72
N LEU A 218 -2.03 -1.19 -11.21
CA LEU A 218 -1.04 -2.10 -10.62
C LEU A 218 -0.90 -1.89 -9.10
N ALA A 219 -0.73 -0.65 -8.67
CA ALA A 219 -0.52 -0.30 -7.26
C ALA A 219 -1.75 -0.54 -6.37
N GLY A 220 -2.96 -0.48 -6.93
CA GLY A 220 -4.20 -0.69 -6.18
C GLY A 220 -4.60 -2.16 -6.00
N ILE A 221 -4.06 -3.07 -6.80
CA ILE A 221 -4.36 -4.50 -6.70
C ILE A 221 -3.67 -5.09 -5.46
N ASN A 222 -4.38 -5.93 -4.71
CA ASN A 222 -3.80 -6.62 -3.56
C ASN A 222 -2.79 -7.69 -4.01
N ALA A 223 -1.53 -7.27 -4.14
CA ALA A 223 -0.44 -8.13 -4.61
C ALA A 223 -0.15 -9.32 -3.68
N ALA A 224 -0.38 -9.18 -2.37
CA ALA A 224 -0.21 -10.28 -1.42
C ALA A 224 -1.23 -11.39 -1.68
N LYS A 225 -2.52 -11.05 -1.85
CA LYS A 225 -3.57 -12.02 -2.20
C LYS A 225 -3.31 -12.66 -3.56
N MET A 226 -2.91 -11.89 -4.57
CA MET A 226 -2.59 -12.45 -5.88
C MET A 226 -1.43 -13.47 -5.81
N ARG A 227 -0.38 -13.17 -5.04
CA ARG A 227 0.76 -14.05 -4.84
C ARG A 227 0.40 -15.38 -4.18
N ARG A 228 -0.59 -15.40 -3.26
CA ARG A 228 -1.07 -16.64 -2.63
C ARG A 228 -1.61 -17.66 -3.64
N PHE A 229 -2.14 -17.18 -4.76
CA PHE A 229 -2.61 -18.04 -5.86
C PHE A 229 -1.53 -18.28 -6.93
N GLY A 230 -0.29 -17.85 -6.71
CA GLY A 230 0.82 -17.99 -7.68
C GLY A 230 0.77 -17.01 -8.85
N GLY A 231 -0.15 -16.04 -8.84
CA GLY A 231 -0.31 -15.08 -9.93
C GLY A 231 0.71 -13.94 -9.92
N LYS A 232 0.90 -13.32 -11.08
CA LYS A 232 1.78 -12.16 -11.29
C LYS A 232 0.98 -10.97 -11.80
N ILE A 233 1.32 -9.77 -11.34
CA ILE A 233 0.69 -8.52 -11.80
C ILE A 233 1.74 -7.71 -12.56
N LEU A 234 1.45 -7.35 -13.80
CA LEU A 234 2.40 -6.72 -14.71
C LEU A 234 1.81 -5.43 -15.30
N CYS A 235 2.68 -4.47 -15.58
CA CYS A 235 2.35 -3.23 -16.27
C CYS A 235 3.53 -2.84 -17.16
N TYR A 236 3.28 -2.63 -18.46
CA TYR A 236 4.31 -2.36 -19.45
C TYR A 236 4.38 -0.88 -19.86
N VAL A 237 3.63 0.01 -19.19
CA VAL A 237 3.48 1.42 -19.62
C VAL A 237 4.80 2.20 -19.65
N ASP A 238 5.77 1.81 -18.81
CA ASP A 238 7.11 2.39 -18.75
C ASP A 238 8.21 1.39 -19.18
N ASP A 239 7.85 0.28 -19.84
CA ASP A 239 8.82 -0.64 -20.43
C ASP A 239 9.52 0.06 -21.61
N GLU A 240 10.85 0.03 -21.66
CA GLU A 240 11.64 0.68 -22.71
C GLU A 240 11.22 0.20 -24.11
N ARG A 241 10.86 -1.08 -24.25
CA ARG A 241 10.37 -1.66 -25.51
C ARG A 241 9.03 -1.06 -25.92
N ALA A 242 8.14 -0.83 -24.96
CA ALA A 242 6.85 -0.18 -25.21
C ALA A 242 7.02 1.30 -25.56
N LEU A 243 7.95 2.02 -24.91
CA LEU A 243 8.27 3.41 -25.22
C LEU A 243 8.85 3.56 -26.62
N LYS A 244 9.77 2.67 -27.01
CA LYS A 244 10.32 2.61 -28.37
C LYS A 244 9.23 2.35 -29.41
N LEU A 245 8.38 1.35 -29.16
CA LEU A 245 7.25 1.02 -30.02
C LEU A 245 6.25 2.18 -30.18
N ALA A 246 5.99 2.93 -29.10
CA ALA A 246 5.13 4.11 -29.13
C ALA A 246 5.67 5.18 -30.09
N SER A 247 6.97 5.45 -30.03
CA SER A 247 7.64 6.41 -30.92
C SER A 247 7.67 5.95 -32.37
N GLU A 248 8.04 4.69 -32.62
CA GLU A 248 8.23 4.16 -33.97
C GLU A 248 6.90 4.02 -34.74
N ARG A 249 5.81 3.71 -34.04
CA ARG A 249 4.50 3.44 -34.65
C ARG A 249 3.45 4.52 -34.41
N ASN A 250 3.85 5.67 -33.86
CA ASN A 250 2.96 6.79 -33.53
C ASN A 250 1.74 6.34 -32.67
N LEU A 251 2.01 5.49 -31.69
CA LEU A 251 0.99 4.98 -30.75
C LEU A 251 1.07 5.75 -29.43
N THR A 252 -0.05 5.84 -28.72
CA THR A 252 0.00 6.28 -27.32
C THR A 252 0.79 5.26 -26.48
N ARG A 253 1.47 5.72 -25.42
CA ARG A 253 2.24 4.85 -24.51
C ARG A 253 1.46 3.63 -24.01
N THR A 254 0.19 3.81 -23.62
CA THR A 254 -0.66 2.73 -23.11
C THR A 254 -1.11 1.76 -24.20
N ALA A 255 -1.31 2.22 -25.45
CA ALA A 255 -1.57 1.34 -26.58
C ALA A 255 -0.34 0.51 -26.97
N ALA A 256 0.85 1.12 -26.99
CA ALA A 256 2.11 0.41 -27.23
C ALA A 256 2.42 -0.61 -26.13
N ALA A 257 2.18 -0.25 -24.86
CA ALA A 257 2.30 -1.16 -23.73
C ALA A 257 1.33 -2.34 -23.82
N MET A 258 0.09 -2.10 -24.26
CA MET A 258 -0.87 -3.18 -24.50
C MET A 258 -0.43 -4.09 -25.65
N ARG A 259 0.09 -3.52 -26.75
CA ARG A 259 0.68 -4.32 -27.84
C ARG A 259 1.82 -5.20 -27.33
N LEU A 260 2.74 -4.64 -26.56
CA LEU A 260 3.84 -5.42 -25.97
C LEU A 260 3.30 -6.55 -25.08
N ALA A 261 2.27 -6.28 -24.27
CA ALA A 261 1.64 -7.31 -23.44
C ALA A 261 0.97 -8.42 -24.28
N ILE A 262 0.37 -8.06 -25.42
CA ILE A 262 -0.18 -9.02 -26.40
C ILE A 262 0.95 -9.92 -26.93
N ASP A 263 2.07 -9.34 -27.33
CA ASP A 263 3.23 -10.06 -27.87
C ASP A 263 3.85 -11.01 -26.81
N GLU A 264 3.81 -10.64 -25.53
CA GLU A 264 4.26 -11.46 -24.39
C GLU A 264 3.26 -12.58 -23.98
N GLY A 265 2.11 -12.64 -24.65
CA GLY A 265 1.08 -13.65 -24.49
C GLY A 265 0.06 -13.35 -23.38
N LEU A 266 -1.20 -13.16 -23.80
CA LEU A 266 -2.34 -12.88 -22.93
C LEU A 266 -3.31 -14.05 -22.75
N ASN A 267 -3.00 -15.22 -23.29
CA ASN A 267 -3.92 -16.36 -23.23
C ASN A 267 -4.15 -16.80 -21.77
N GLY A 268 -5.42 -16.83 -21.36
CA GLY A 268 -5.81 -17.12 -19.97
C GLY A 268 -5.50 -16.01 -18.95
N ALA A 269 -4.97 -14.85 -19.38
CA ALA A 269 -4.69 -13.73 -18.51
C ALA A 269 -5.95 -12.94 -18.13
N ILE A 270 -5.87 -12.17 -17.04
CA ILE A 270 -6.87 -11.15 -16.71
C ILE A 270 -6.31 -9.79 -17.12
N VAL A 271 -7.01 -9.09 -18.02
CA VAL A 271 -6.57 -7.76 -18.48
C VAL A 271 -7.42 -6.69 -17.80
N VAL A 272 -6.77 -5.76 -17.10
CA VAL A 272 -7.41 -4.75 -16.26
C VAL A 272 -7.04 -3.36 -16.76
N ILE A 273 -8.00 -2.67 -17.37
CA ILE A 273 -7.83 -1.35 -17.96
C ILE A 273 -8.65 -0.35 -17.14
N GLY A 274 -7.96 0.54 -16.44
CA GLY A 274 -8.59 1.56 -15.59
C GLY A 274 -8.62 2.95 -16.21
N ASN A 275 -7.76 3.23 -17.18
CA ASN A 275 -7.55 4.61 -17.64
C ASN A 275 -7.69 4.79 -19.15
N SER A 276 -7.08 3.91 -19.96
CA SER A 276 -6.83 4.22 -21.37
C SER A 276 -7.84 3.63 -22.35
N PRO A 277 -8.62 4.47 -23.09
CA PRO A 277 -9.40 4.00 -24.23
C PRO A 277 -8.54 3.40 -25.35
N THR A 278 -7.34 3.95 -25.59
CA THR A 278 -6.46 3.46 -26.67
C THR A 278 -5.87 2.09 -26.37
N ALA A 279 -5.55 1.79 -25.11
CA ALA A 279 -5.19 0.43 -24.69
C ALA A 279 -6.37 -0.55 -24.87
N THR A 280 -7.60 -0.08 -24.57
CA THR A 280 -8.82 -0.88 -24.74
C THR A 280 -9.05 -1.22 -26.22
N PHE A 281 -8.94 -0.25 -27.13
CA PHE A 281 -9.08 -0.53 -28.56
C PHE A 281 -8.03 -1.51 -29.05
N GLU A 282 -6.80 -1.44 -28.54
CA GLU A 282 -5.77 -2.39 -28.96
C GLU A 282 -6.02 -3.81 -28.50
N LEU A 283 -6.49 -3.98 -27.27
CA LEU A 283 -6.93 -5.28 -26.78
C LEU A 283 -8.09 -5.81 -27.63
N VAL A 284 -9.09 -4.98 -27.92
CA VAL A 284 -10.25 -5.36 -28.77
C VAL A 284 -9.79 -5.80 -30.16
N ARG A 285 -8.87 -5.08 -30.80
CA ARG A 285 -8.31 -5.46 -32.10
C ARG A 285 -7.63 -6.83 -32.01
N ALA A 286 -6.76 -7.04 -31.02
CA ALA A 286 -6.03 -8.28 -30.85
C ALA A 286 -6.97 -9.49 -30.63
N VAL A 287 -7.99 -9.34 -29.78
CA VAL A 287 -8.99 -10.39 -29.53
C VAL A 287 -9.76 -10.71 -30.82
N LYS A 288 -10.21 -9.70 -31.57
CA LYS A 288 -10.93 -9.92 -32.85
C LYS A 288 -10.08 -10.60 -33.92
N ASN A 289 -8.77 -10.38 -33.88
CA ASN A 289 -7.82 -11.00 -34.81
C ASN A 289 -7.36 -12.39 -34.34
N GLY A 290 -7.79 -12.88 -33.18
CA GLY A 290 -7.31 -14.14 -32.60
C GLY A 290 -5.87 -14.08 -32.08
N GLU A 291 -5.33 -12.88 -31.87
CA GLU A 291 -3.97 -12.65 -31.35
C GLU A 291 -3.91 -12.74 -29.81
N ALA A 292 -5.06 -12.65 -29.14
CA ALA A 292 -5.15 -12.72 -27.68
C ALA A 292 -6.47 -13.36 -27.22
N GLU A 293 -6.39 -14.28 -26.27
CA GLU A 293 -7.57 -14.92 -25.63
C GLU A 293 -7.51 -14.80 -24.10
N PRO A 294 -7.74 -13.60 -23.54
CA PRO A 294 -7.72 -13.43 -22.08
C PRO A 294 -8.91 -14.14 -21.44
N ALA A 295 -8.73 -14.64 -20.21
CA ALA A 295 -9.80 -15.28 -19.45
C ALA A 295 -10.87 -14.27 -19.00
N LEU A 296 -10.47 -13.02 -18.76
CA LEU A 296 -11.36 -11.94 -18.35
C LEU A 296 -10.80 -10.57 -18.77
N ILE A 297 -11.68 -9.70 -19.25
CA ILE A 297 -11.39 -8.30 -19.53
C ILE A 297 -12.14 -7.40 -18.53
N ILE A 298 -11.42 -6.65 -17.71
CA ILE A 298 -11.99 -5.57 -16.88
C ILE A 298 -11.65 -4.25 -17.58
N ALA A 299 -12.62 -3.63 -18.25
CA ALA A 299 -12.40 -2.41 -19.02
C ALA A 299 -13.25 -1.26 -18.47
N THR A 300 -12.60 -0.37 -17.73
CA THR A 300 -13.25 0.79 -17.11
C THR A 300 -12.54 2.11 -17.42
N PRO A 301 -12.01 2.35 -18.64
CA PRO A 301 -11.35 3.62 -18.95
C PRO A 301 -12.29 4.80 -18.70
N VAL A 302 -11.82 5.85 -18.03
CA VAL A 302 -12.56 7.09 -17.79
C VAL A 302 -12.20 8.13 -18.83
N GLY A 303 -13.16 8.97 -19.21
CA GLY A 303 -12.88 10.17 -20.00
C GLY A 303 -13.99 10.51 -20.98
N PHE A 304 -13.91 11.72 -21.54
CA PHE A 304 -14.90 12.24 -22.48
C PHE A 304 -14.58 11.92 -23.94
N VAL A 305 -13.36 11.44 -24.23
CA VAL A 305 -12.91 11.13 -25.57
C VAL A 305 -12.77 9.62 -25.71
N LYS A 306 -13.60 9.02 -26.56
CA LYS A 306 -13.56 7.60 -26.97
C LYS A 306 -13.72 6.53 -25.87
N SER A 307 -13.89 6.91 -24.59
CA SER A 307 -14.04 5.96 -23.48
C SER A 307 -15.33 5.14 -23.60
N ALA A 308 -16.45 5.79 -23.92
CA ALA A 308 -17.74 5.10 -24.09
C ALA A 308 -17.65 4.09 -25.24
N GLU A 309 -17.13 4.52 -26.39
CA GLU A 309 -16.97 3.70 -27.59
C GLU A 309 -16.01 2.52 -27.36
N ALA A 310 -14.94 2.72 -26.59
CA ALA A 310 -14.00 1.67 -26.23
C ALA A 310 -14.68 0.57 -25.38
N LYS A 311 -15.49 0.98 -24.39
CA LYS A 311 -16.23 0.06 -23.52
C LYS A 311 -17.34 -0.67 -24.29
N GLU A 312 -18.06 0.03 -25.15
CA GLU A 312 -19.03 -0.59 -26.08
C GLU A 312 -18.37 -1.61 -27.03
N ALA A 313 -17.12 -1.37 -27.44
CA ALA A 313 -16.38 -2.32 -28.27
C ALA A 313 -16.02 -3.60 -27.51
N VAL A 314 -15.72 -3.51 -26.20
CA VAL A 314 -15.51 -4.67 -25.32
C VAL A 314 -16.79 -5.47 -25.15
N MET A 315 -17.95 -4.82 -25.02
CA MET A 315 -19.24 -5.50 -24.85
C MET A 315 -19.64 -6.39 -26.04
N LYS A 316 -18.98 -6.22 -27.19
CA LYS A 316 -19.22 -6.99 -28.43
C LYS A 316 -18.28 -8.18 -28.60
N LEU A 317 -17.38 -8.42 -27.65
CA LEU A 317 -16.48 -9.58 -27.65
C LEU A 317 -17.16 -10.80 -27.03
N ASP A 318 -16.79 -12.00 -27.47
CA ASP A 318 -17.21 -13.27 -26.83
C ASP A 318 -16.35 -13.61 -25.59
N VAL A 319 -15.30 -12.85 -25.34
CA VAL A 319 -14.48 -13.00 -24.14
C VAL A 319 -15.24 -12.47 -22.91
N PRO A 320 -15.24 -13.16 -21.75
CA PRO A 320 -15.86 -12.64 -20.53
C PRO A 320 -15.33 -11.26 -20.16
N PHE A 321 -16.21 -10.34 -19.78
CA PHE A 321 -15.84 -8.97 -19.45
C PHE A 321 -16.63 -8.37 -18.28
N ILE A 322 -16.03 -7.35 -17.66
CA ILE A 322 -16.68 -6.43 -16.72
C ILE A 322 -16.36 -5.00 -17.16
N THR A 323 -17.39 -4.19 -17.38
CA THR A 323 -17.24 -2.80 -17.86
C THR A 323 -18.40 -1.93 -17.33
N LEU A 324 -18.51 -0.71 -17.84
CA LEU A 324 -19.65 0.17 -17.60
C LEU A 324 -19.97 1.05 -18.81
N ARG A 325 -21.23 1.46 -18.94
CA ARG A 325 -21.67 2.39 -20.00
C ARG A 325 -21.20 3.83 -19.75
N GLY A 326 -21.22 4.65 -20.79
CA GLY A 326 -20.97 6.11 -20.71
C GLY A 326 -19.49 6.48 -20.47
N PHE A 327 -19.24 7.64 -19.85
CA PHE A 327 -17.88 8.21 -19.69
C PHE A 327 -17.21 7.90 -18.34
N LYS A 328 -18.00 7.48 -17.34
CA LYS A 328 -17.49 7.14 -16.01
C LYS A 328 -16.57 5.92 -16.08
N GLY A 329 -15.73 5.76 -15.07
CA GLY A 329 -14.76 4.67 -14.95
C GLY A 329 -13.62 5.07 -14.02
N GLY A 330 -12.43 4.58 -14.31
CA GLY A 330 -11.19 4.98 -13.67
C GLY A 330 -10.48 3.81 -13.01
N SER A 331 -9.21 4.03 -12.68
CA SER A 331 -8.40 3.09 -11.92
C SER A 331 -9.07 2.61 -10.61
N PRO A 332 -9.75 3.45 -9.81
CA PRO A 332 -10.44 2.98 -8.61
C PRO A 332 -11.51 1.92 -8.88
N VAL A 333 -12.24 2.05 -10.00
CA VAL A 333 -13.28 1.10 -10.40
C VAL A 333 -12.68 -0.22 -10.84
N ALA A 334 -11.67 -0.18 -11.73
CA ALA A 334 -10.91 -1.36 -12.15
C ALA A 334 -10.34 -2.13 -10.95
N VAL A 335 -9.72 -1.40 -10.02
CA VAL A 335 -9.11 -1.95 -8.79
C VAL A 335 -10.17 -2.54 -7.86
N ALA A 336 -11.31 -1.88 -7.69
CA ALA A 336 -12.43 -2.39 -6.88
C ALA A 336 -12.95 -3.73 -7.43
N ILE A 337 -13.10 -3.85 -8.75
CA ILE A 337 -13.59 -5.06 -9.42
C ILE A 337 -12.61 -6.22 -9.20
N ILE A 338 -11.33 -6.05 -9.54
CA ILE A 338 -10.34 -7.14 -9.41
C ILE A 338 -10.11 -7.55 -7.96
N ASN A 339 -10.13 -6.60 -7.01
CA ASN A 339 -10.03 -6.93 -5.59
C ASN A 339 -11.30 -7.64 -5.06
N ALA A 340 -12.49 -7.35 -5.60
CA ALA A 340 -13.70 -8.12 -5.31
C ALA A 340 -13.57 -9.57 -5.80
N LEU A 341 -13.04 -9.78 -7.01
CA LEU A 341 -12.78 -11.11 -7.55
C LEU A 341 -11.74 -11.88 -6.72
N LEU A 342 -10.70 -11.21 -6.23
CA LEU A 342 -9.71 -11.80 -5.33
C LEU A 342 -10.34 -12.28 -4.01
N MET A 343 -11.26 -11.49 -3.43
CA MET A 343 -11.99 -11.90 -2.22
C MET A 343 -12.89 -13.11 -2.48
N LEU A 344 -13.63 -13.10 -3.58
CA LEU A 344 -14.48 -14.23 -3.99
C LEU A 344 -13.66 -15.51 -4.22
N ALA A 345 -12.45 -15.39 -4.76
CA ALA A 345 -11.55 -16.52 -4.96
C ALA A 345 -11.05 -17.12 -3.63
N GLU A 346 -10.82 -16.29 -2.61
CA GLU A 346 -10.41 -16.77 -1.27
C GLU A 346 -11.53 -17.49 -0.52
N GLU A 347 -12.77 -17.02 -0.63
CA GLU A 347 -13.91 -17.62 0.08
C GLU A 347 -14.39 -18.94 -0.51
N SER A 348 -14.08 -19.18 -1.79
CA SER A 348 -14.44 -20.41 -2.49
C SER A 348 -13.42 -21.54 -2.24
N ASN A 349 -12.50 -21.40 -1.29
CA ASN A 349 -11.46 -22.36 -0.93
C ASN A 349 -11.79 -23.06 0.39
#